data_AF-A0A7W3QM17-F1
#
_entry.id   AF-A0A7W3QM17-F1
#
_cell.length_a   1.000
_cell.length_b   1.000
_cell.length_c   1.000
_cell.angle_alpha   90.00
_cell.angle_beta   90.00
_cell.angle_gamma   90.00
#
_symmetry.space_group_name_H-M   'P 1'
#
loop_
_entity.id
_entity.type
_entity.pdbx_description
1 polymer ?
#
loop_
_entity_poly.entity_id
_entity_poly.type
_entity_poly.pdbx_seq_one_letter_code
_entity_poly.pdbx_strand_id
1 'polypeptide(L)'
;MDCARERAVPLPLSGCLVRLGTGSRRRAALEIYVGPGGLFDVVLADVFGARPLRAAVRGGGARDGWSLAWGHLLGPAAPAVTFGSRRAAVRAPVAVVADAFWVAEVPGRHRRVQVTCADASDTGRLHRIRNASAPAGPTA
;
A
#
# COMPACT_ATOMS: atom_id res chain seq x y z
N MET A 1 14.11 23.41 14.81
CA MET A 1 13.57 22.03 14.80
C MET A 1 12.19 22.12 14.18
N ASP A 2 12.12 21.92 12.87
CA ASP A 2 10.90 22.16 12.13
C ASP A 2 9.83 21.14 12.48
N CYS A 3 8.69 21.68 12.91
CA CYS A 3 7.41 21.01 13.04
C CYS A 3 6.92 20.56 11.66
N ALA A 4 7.54 19.55 11.07
CA ALA A 4 7.01 18.87 9.90
C ALA A 4 5.75 18.12 10.33
N ARG A 5 4.60 18.80 10.22
CA ARG A 5 3.28 18.19 10.29
C ARG A 5 3.30 16.97 9.37
N GLU A 6 3.24 15.77 9.96
CA GLU A 6 3.07 14.47 9.30
C GLU A 6 1.76 14.49 8.47
N ARG A 7 1.81 15.09 7.28
CA ARG A 7 0.69 15.13 6.36
C ARG A 7 0.61 13.79 5.66
N ALA A 8 -0.52 13.11 5.82
CA ALA A 8 -0.83 11.93 5.02
C ALA A 8 -0.80 12.31 3.53
N VAL A 9 -0.09 11.54 2.72
CA VAL A 9 0.09 11.76 1.28
C VAL A 9 -0.92 10.90 0.52
N PRO A 10 -1.77 11.49 -0.33
CA PRO A 10 -2.65 10.71 -1.18
C PRO A 10 -1.86 10.01 -2.28
N LEU A 11 -2.15 8.73 -2.48
CA LEU A 11 -1.62 7.96 -3.60
C LEU A 11 -2.40 8.30 -4.89
N PRO A 12 -1.70 8.53 -6.02
CA PRO A 12 -2.30 9.16 -7.19
C PRO A 12 -3.42 8.37 -7.87
N LEU A 13 -3.40 7.04 -7.84
CA LEU A 13 -4.41 6.21 -8.49
C LEU A 13 -5.56 5.83 -7.55
N SER A 14 -5.21 5.42 -6.33
CA SER A 14 -6.20 4.88 -5.39
C SER A 14 -6.89 5.95 -4.54
N GLY A 15 -6.29 7.13 -4.41
CA GLY A 15 -6.69 8.15 -3.44
C GLY A 15 -6.49 7.72 -1.99
N CYS A 16 -5.95 6.52 -1.74
CA CYS A 16 -5.62 6.04 -0.40
C CYS A 16 -4.53 6.93 0.19
N LEU A 17 -4.56 7.13 1.50
CA LEU A 17 -3.58 7.97 2.16
C LEU A 17 -2.49 7.11 2.80
N VAL A 18 -1.25 7.56 2.65
CA VAL A 18 -0.09 7.01 3.34
C VAL A 18 0.44 8.04 4.31
N ARG A 19 0.59 7.66 5.58
CA ARG A 19 1.17 8.53 6.60
C ARG A 19 2.35 7.83 7.26
N LEU A 20 3.42 8.59 7.49
CA LEU A 20 4.46 8.18 8.41
C LEU A 20 4.05 8.67 9.80
N GLY A 21 3.97 7.74 10.73
CA GLY A 21 3.76 8.00 12.14
C GLY A 21 4.91 7.44 12.97
N THR A 22 4.79 7.62 14.28
CA THR A 22 5.75 7.10 15.25
C THR A 22 5.08 6.06 16.15
N GLY A 23 5.55 4.83 16.07
CA GLY A 23 5.14 3.72 16.91
C GLY A 23 5.85 3.70 18.28
N SER A 24 5.58 2.65 19.05
CA SER A 24 6.23 2.45 20.36
C SER A 24 7.74 2.37 20.23
N ARG A 25 8.46 2.91 21.23
CA ARG A 25 9.93 3.05 21.24
C ARG A 25 10.49 3.91 20.10
N ARG A 26 9.71 4.88 19.60
CA ARG A 26 10.10 5.80 18.52
C ARG A 26 10.40 5.11 17.17
N ARG A 27 9.88 3.91 16.96
CA ARG A 27 10.02 3.21 15.69
C ARG A 27 9.14 3.88 14.64
N ALA A 28 9.64 3.99 13.42
CA ALA A 28 8.83 4.45 12.30
C ALA A 28 7.61 3.53 12.13
N ALA A 29 6.46 4.11 11.81
CA ALA A 29 5.23 3.39 11.53
C ALA A 29 4.64 3.87 10.19
N LEU A 30 4.39 2.96 9.28
CA LEU A 30 3.64 3.23 8.06
C LEU A 30 2.16 2.99 8.33
N GLU A 31 1.33 4.00 8.10
CA GLU A 31 -0.11 3.90 8.24
C GLU A 31 -0.77 4.02 6.87
N ILE A 32 -1.67 3.09 6.58
CA ILE A 32 -2.42 3.03 5.32
C ILE A 32 -3.89 3.29 5.61
N TYR A 33 -4.44 4.29 4.94
CA TYR A 33 -5.85 4.66 5.06
C TYR A 33 -6.57 4.41 3.74
N VAL A 34 -7.74 3.80 3.83
CA VAL A 34 -8.56 3.39 2.69
C VAL A 34 -9.96 3.99 2.80
N GLY A 35 -10.50 4.50 1.69
CA GLY A 35 -11.82 5.11 1.67
C GLY A 35 -11.84 6.48 2.37
N PRO A 36 -12.96 6.93 2.97
CA PRO A 36 -13.09 8.26 3.59
C PRO A 36 -12.34 8.35 4.94
N GLY A 37 -11.06 7.97 4.96
CA GLY A 37 -10.16 8.13 6.11
C GLY A 37 -10.11 6.95 7.08
N GLY A 38 -10.61 5.77 6.72
CA GLY A 38 -10.53 4.59 7.59
C GLY A 38 -9.10 4.03 7.64
N LEU A 39 -8.49 4.00 8.83
CA LEU A 39 -7.22 3.33 9.04
C LEU A 39 -7.38 1.83 8.72
N PHE A 40 -6.61 1.34 7.76
CA PHE A 40 -6.73 -0.03 7.25
C PHE A 40 -5.61 -0.93 7.78
N ASP A 41 -4.37 -0.45 7.78
CA ASP A 41 -3.22 -1.21 8.28
C ASP A 41 -2.16 -0.27 8.88
N VAL A 42 -1.39 -0.80 9.82
CA VAL A 42 -0.24 -0.15 10.43
C VAL A 42 0.93 -1.13 10.41
N VAL A 43 2.06 -0.68 9.88
CA VAL A 43 3.29 -1.46 9.75
C VAL A 43 4.39 -0.78 10.56
N LEU A 44 5.02 -1.50 11.48
CA LEU A 44 6.14 -0.99 12.27
C LEU A 44 7.47 -1.36 11.63
N ALA A 45 8.47 -0.46 11.72
CA ALA A 45 9.84 -0.78 11.35
C ALA A 45 10.50 -1.74 12.36
N ASP A 46 11.61 -2.34 11.95
CA ASP A 46 12.50 -3.18 12.79
C ASP A 46 11.78 -4.35 13.48
N VAL A 47 10.89 -5.02 12.74
CA VAL A 47 10.17 -6.19 13.22
C VAL A 47 10.96 -7.45 12.86
N PHE A 48 11.28 -8.27 13.87
CA PHE A 48 11.91 -9.56 13.64
C PHE A 48 11.00 -10.48 12.81
N GLY A 49 11.55 -11.14 11.80
CA GLY A 49 10.79 -12.00 10.89
C GLY A 49 9.84 -11.24 9.94
N ALA A 50 10.09 -9.94 9.72
CA ALA A 50 9.36 -9.17 8.73
C ALA A 50 9.42 -9.82 7.35
N ARG A 51 8.27 -9.84 6.67
CA ARG A 51 8.16 -10.32 5.29
C ARG A 51 8.18 -9.14 4.32
N PRO A 52 8.69 -9.31 3.09
CA PRO A 52 8.70 -8.25 2.08
C PRO A 52 7.30 -7.68 1.84
N LEU A 53 6.28 -8.55 1.78
CA LEU A 53 4.90 -8.17 1.58
C LEU A 53 4.14 -8.21 2.90
N ARG A 54 3.51 -7.09 3.24
CA ARG A 54 2.61 -7.01 4.39
C ARG A 54 1.16 -7.24 3.97
N ALA A 55 0.68 -6.44 3.03
CA ALA A 55 -0.69 -6.49 2.57
C ALA A 55 -0.84 -5.93 1.15
N ALA A 56 -1.95 -6.31 0.52
CA ALA A 56 -2.31 -5.83 -0.80
C ALA A 56 -3.83 -5.79 -0.97
N VAL A 57 -4.31 -4.75 -1.63
CA VAL A 57 -5.72 -4.45 -1.77
C VAL A 57 -6.03 -3.91 -3.17
N ARG A 58 -7.29 -3.96 -3.55
CA ARG A 58 -7.80 -3.40 -4.81
C ARG A 58 -9.15 -2.75 -4.63
N GLY A 59 -9.39 -1.68 -5.36
CA GLY A 59 -10.64 -0.92 -5.33
C GLY A 59 -11.06 -0.43 -6.72
N GLY A 60 -12.07 0.44 -6.74
CA GLY A 60 -12.64 1.05 -7.94
C GLY A 60 -13.50 0.12 -8.81
N GLY A 61 -14.12 0.71 -9.82
CA GLY A 61 -14.94 0.03 -10.82
C GLY A 61 -14.10 -0.74 -11.86
N ALA A 62 -14.74 -1.25 -12.90
CA ALA A 62 -14.06 -2.07 -13.91
C ALA A 62 -13.12 -1.26 -14.83
N ARG A 63 -13.41 0.03 -15.03
CA ARG A 63 -12.66 0.91 -15.95
C ARG A 63 -11.64 1.82 -15.24
N ASP A 64 -11.87 2.09 -13.96
CA ASP A 64 -11.14 3.00 -13.06
C ASP A 64 -10.53 2.26 -11.86
N GLY A 65 -10.50 0.93 -11.91
CA GLY A 65 -10.00 0.13 -10.81
C GLY A 65 -8.51 0.29 -10.59
N TRP A 66 -8.08 0.00 -9.38
CA TRP A 66 -6.68 0.14 -8.96
C TRP A 66 -6.27 -1.02 -8.07
N SER A 67 -4.96 -1.22 -7.96
CA SER A 67 -4.32 -2.22 -7.12
C SER A 67 -3.18 -1.58 -6.35
N LEU A 68 -3.08 -1.89 -5.07
CA LEU A 68 -2.13 -1.31 -4.12
C LEU A 68 -1.51 -2.43 -3.28
N ALA A 69 -0.22 -2.34 -3.01
CA ALA A 69 0.47 -3.20 -2.06
C ALA A 69 1.52 -2.41 -1.29
N TRP A 70 1.85 -2.90 -0.10
CA TRP A 70 2.88 -2.31 0.74
C TRP A 70 3.54 -3.39 1.61
N GLY A 71 4.69 -3.05 2.16
CA GLY A 71 5.39 -3.93 3.07
C GLY A 71 6.72 -3.36 3.56
N HIS A 72 7.55 -4.25 4.07
CA HIS A 72 8.84 -3.90 4.65
C HIS A 72 9.92 -3.85 3.58
N LEU A 73 10.79 -2.85 3.68
CA LEU A 73 12.03 -2.81 2.94
C LEU A 73 13.06 -3.65 3.70
N LEU A 74 13.47 -4.79 3.12
CA LEU A 74 14.37 -5.75 3.78
C LEU A 74 15.85 -5.61 3.34
N GLY A 75 16.21 -4.49 2.72
CA GLY A 75 17.55 -4.22 2.23
C GLY A 75 17.64 -2.82 1.62
N PRO A 76 18.82 -2.40 1.14
CA PRO A 76 19.03 -1.03 0.66
C PRO A 76 18.33 -0.73 -0.67
N ALA A 77 17.89 -1.76 -1.40
CA ALA A 77 17.27 -1.63 -2.71
C ALA A 77 15.75 -1.79 -2.63
N ALA A 78 15.02 -0.97 -3.39
CA ALA A 78 13.59 -1.11 -3.57
C ALA A 78 13.26 -2.50 -4.16
N PRO A 79 12.20 -3.18 -3.68
CA PRO A 79 11.81 -4.47 -4.23
C PRO A 79 11.30 -4.35 -5.66
N ALA A 80 11.40 -5.44 -6.43
CA ALA A 80 10.65 -5.59 -7.66
C ALA A 80 9.22 -6.06 -7.31
N VAL A 81 8.22 -5.25 -7.67
CA VAL A 81 6.80 -5.56 -7.41
C VAL A 81 6.07 -5.77 -8.72
N THR A 82 5.35 -6.87 -8.83
CA THR A 82 4.54 -7.23 -10.00
C THR A 82 3.14 -7.58 -9.58
N PHE A 83 2.15 -6.87 -10.13
CA PHE A 83 0.75 -7.20 -9.98
C PHE A 83 0.29 -8.08 -11.13
N GLY A 84 -0.55 -9.07 -10.83
CA GLY A 84 -0.93 -10.06 -11.81
C GLY A 84 -2.38 -10.53 -11.74
N SER A 85 -2.80 -11.04 -12.88
CA SER A 85 -3.97 -11.89 -13.09
C SER A 85 -3.51 -13.20 -13.75
N ARG A 86 -4.45 -14.09 -14.10
CA ARG A 86 -4.10 -15.34 -14.82
C ARG A 86 -3.54 -15.09 -16.23
N ARG A 87 -3.76 -13.92 -16.83
CA ARG A 87 -3.48 -13.65 -18.26
C ARG A 87 -2.51 -12.51 -18.51
N ALA A 88 -2.19 -11.73 -17.48
CA ALA A 88 -1.36 -10.54 -17.61
C ALA A 88 -0.72 -10.19 -16.26
N ALA A 89 0.49 -9.66 -16.33
CA ALA A 89 1.25 -9.15 -15.20
C ALA A 89 1.82 -7.77 -15.55
N VAL A 90 1.90 -6.89 -14.57
CA VAL A 90 2.37 -5.51 -14.71
C VAL A 90 3.37 -5.23 -13.60
N ARG A 91 4.57 -4.80 -13.98
CA ARG A 91 5.57 -4.31 -13.02
C ARG A 91 5.13 -2.95 -12.49
N ALA A 92 5.13 -2.79 -11.17
CA ALA A 92 4.74 -1.55 -10.53
C ALA A 92 5.94 -0.64 -10.28
N PRO A 93 5.76 0.69 -10.38
CA PRO A 93 6.66 1.62 -9.72
C PRO A 93 6.56 1.43 -8.20
N VAL A 94 7.69 1.57 -7.51
CA VAL A 94 7.78 1.41 -6.06
C VAL A 94 8.28 2.70 -5.44
N ALA A 95 7.52 3.22 -4.47
CA ALA A 95 7.95 4.31 -3.61
C ALA A 95 8.51 3.72 -2.32
N VAL A 96 9.76 4.06 -1.98
CA VAL A 96 10.36 3.76 -0.67
C VAL A 96 9.94 4.86 0.29
N VAL A 97 9.54 4.47 1.50
CA VAL A 97 9.06 5.38 2.54
C VAL A 97 9.91 5.20 3.79
N ALA A 98 10.54 6.30 4.23
CA ALA A 98 11.37 6.38 5.43
C ALA A 98 12.46 5.29 5.51
N ASP A 99 13.00 4.86 4.37
CA ASP A 99 14.03 3.82 4.24
C ASP A 99 13.72 2.49 4.97
N ALA A 100 12.45 2.26 5.31
CA ALA A 100 12.01 1.10 6.09
C ALA A 100 10.82 0.38 5.46
N PHE A 101 10.08 1.07 4.60
CA PHE A 101 8.88 0.55 3.96
C PHE A 101 8.87 0.81 2.48
N TRP A 102 7.97 0.14 1.78
CA TRP A 102 7.66 0.43 0.39
C TRP A 102 6.16 0.40 0.15
N VAL A 103 5.73 1.15 -0.86
CA VAL A 103 4.35 1.19 -1.36
C VAL A 103 4.38 1.15 -2.89
N ALA A 104 3.46 0.42 -3.50
CA ALA A 104 3.35 0.32 -4.95
C ALA A 104 1.88 0.31 -5.38
N GLU A 105 1.55 1.10 -6.40
CA GLU A 105 0.22 1.11 -7.01
C GLU A 105 0.26 1.03 -8.53
N VAL A 106 -0.78 0.41 -9.09
CA VAL A 106 -0.97 0.29 -10.54
C VAL A 106 -2.45 0.41 -10.92
N PRO A 107 -2.75 0.84 -12.15
CA PRO A 107 -4.10 0.75 -12.69
C PRO A 107 -4.55 -0.71 -12.84
N GLY A 108 -5.86 -0.91 -12.75
CA GLY A 108 -6.52 -2.20 -12.93
C GLY A 108 -6.72 -3.01 -11.65
N ARG A 109 -7.60 -4.01 -11.73
CA ARG A 109 -8.02 -4.85 -10.60
C ARG A 109 -7.34 -6.21 -10.61
N HIS A 110 -6.04 -6.20 -10.35
CA HIS A 110 -5.23 -7.41 -10.25
C HIS A 110 -5.69 -8.29 -9.09
N ARG A 111 -5.34 -9.57 -9.12
CA ARG A 111 -5.78 -10.54 -8.10
C ARG A 111 -4.64 -11.01 -7.21
N ARG A 112 -3.41 -10.88 -7.69
CA ARG A 112 -2.20 -11.30 -7.01
C ARG A 112 -1.13 -10.22 -7.12
N VAL A 113 -0.23 -10.21 -6.16
CA VAL A 113 1.01 -9.45 -6.19
C VAL A 113 2.15 -10.42 -5.90
N GLN A 114 3.28 -10.19 -6.55
CA GLN A 114 4.55 -10.81 -6.24
C GLN A 114 5.54 -9.71 -5.93
N VAL A 115 6.33 -9.93 -4.88
CA VAL A 115 7.38 -9.03 -4.41
C VAL A 115 8.67 -9.82 -4.38
N THR A 116 9.71 -9.29 -4.99
CA THR A 116 11.05 -9.89 -4.97
C THR A 116 12.03 -8.86 -4.44
N CYS A 117 12.70 -9.20 -3.35
CA CYS A 117 13.89 -8.55 -2.82
C CYS A 117 15.13 -9.35 -3.23
N ALA A 118 16.33 -8.85 -2.92
CA ALA A 118 17.58 -9.54 -3.25
C ALA A 118 17.61 -11.01 -2.74
N ASP A 119 17.22 -11.23 -1.48
CA ASP A 119 17.33 -12.54 -0.82
C ASP A 119 15.99 -13.17 -0.43
N ALA A 120 14.87 -12.55 -0.82
CA ALA A 120 13.54 -13.00 -0.43
C ALA A 120 12.50 -12.73 -1.51
N SER A 121 11.50 -13.61 -1.61
CA SER A 121 10.31 -13.35 -2.42
C SER A 121 9.05 -13.67 -1.65
N ASP A 122 7.98 -12.94 -1.96
CA ASP A 122 6.67 -13.14 -1.36
C ASP A 122 5.57 -12.97 -2.40
N THR A 123 4.44 -13.63 -2.18
CA THR A 123 3.25 -13.48 -3.01
C THR A 123 2.02 -13.34 -2.15
N GLY A 124 1.08 -12.50 -2.59
CA GLY A 124 -0.17 -12.26 -1.88
C GLY A 124 -1.36 -12.16 -2.82
N ARG A 125 -2.55 -12.35 -2.26
CA ARG A 125 -3.82 -12.04 -2.95
C ARG A 125 -4.28 -10.64 -2.57
N LEU A 126 -4.85 -9.93 -3.53
CA LEU A 126 -5.39 -8.59 -3.27
C LEU A 126 -6.80 -8.68 -2.70
N HIS A 127 -6.97 -8.16 -1.48
CA HIS A 127 -8.28 -8.03 -0.86
C HIS A 127 -9.10 -6.97 -1.59
N ARG A 128 -10.38 -7.26 -1.86
CA ARG A 128 -11.27 -6.30 -2.50
C ARG A 128 -11.79 -5.35 -1.43
N ILE A 129 -11.48 -4.07 -1.59
CA ILE A 129 -12.15 -3.00 -0.86
C ILE A 129 -13.48 -2.75 -1.58
N ARG A 130 -14.56 -2.77 -0.80
CA ARG A 130 -15.86 -2.30 -1.26
C ARG A 130 -15.88 -0.82 -0.94
N ASN A 131 -16.03 0.04 -1.95
CA ASN A 131 -16.47 1.40 -1.66
C ASN A 131 -17.83 1.25 -1.01
N ALA A 132 -17.98 1.69 0.24
CA ALA A 132 -19.30 2.09 0.70
C ALA A 132 -19.73 3.18 -0.28
N SER A 133 -20.82 2.96 -1.01
CA SER A 133 -21.42 4.02 -1.81
C SER A 133 -21.50 5.26 -0.92
N ALA A 134 -21.07 6.42 -1.43
CA ALA A 134 -21.38 7.67 -0.76
C ALA A 134 -22.88 7.65 -0.40
N PRO A 135 -23.29 8.09 0.81
CA PRO A 135 -24.70 8.22 1.10
C PRO A 135 -25.31 9.03 -0.05
N ALA A 136 -26.40 8.51 -0.64
CA ALA A 136 -27.16 9.24 -1.64
C ALA A 136 -27.42 10.63 -1.04
N GLY A 137 -26.88 11.67 -1.67
CA GLY A 137 -27.17 13.05 -1.27
C GLY A 137 -28.70 13.23 -1.23
N PRO A 138 -29.21 14.11 -0.36
CA PRO A 138 -30.66 14.31 -0.26
C PRO A 138 -31.19 14.67 -1.64
N THR A 139 -32.09 13.84 -2.17
CA THR A 139 -32.97 14.20 -3.27
C THR A 139 -33.71 15.46 -2.86
N ALA A 140 -33.55 16.51 -3.66
CA ALA A 140 -34.33 17.74 -3.57
C ALA A 140 -35.82 17.48 -3.84
#